data_AF-A0A7V9ZN29-F1
#
_entry.id   AF-A0A7V9ZN29-F1
#
_cell.length_a   1.000
_cell.length_b   1.000
_cell.length_c   1.000
_cell.angle_alpha   90.00
_cell.angle_beta   90.00
_cell.angle_gamma   90.00
#
_symmetry.space_group_name_H-M   'P 1'
#
loop_
_entity.id
_entity.type
_entity.pdbx_description
1 polymer ?
#
loop_
_entity_poly.entity_id
_entity_poly.type
_entity_poly.pdbx_seq_one_letter_code
_entity_poly.pdbx_strand_id
1 'polypeptide(L)'
;MSTSESNDAATSLAPPPLQHDGRGEINASSLADVIQWFLDFDQRAAVVRHPKVEELFHWKQQQARNDSETVFEFDHAEDRLAIGIMQALAEHQGERDLHAWISQLLNALDDAAKTNEEISTAYKLNGEAASTIKEAEKIPTESGRKVYLTCCWLETLCTAELRIMGWVYQELYGKTFQP
;
A
#
# COMPACT_ATOMS: atom_id res chain seq x y z
N MET A 1 36.65 -29.06 -20.77
CA MET A 1 35.24 -29.35 -21.06
C MET A 1 34.48 -29.16 -19.76
N SER A 2 33.56 -28.19 -19.76
CA SER A 2 32.30 -28.10 -19.00
C SER A 2 32.32 -28.28 -17.47
N THR A 3 31.66 -27.47 -16.65
CA THR A 3 30.89 -26.22 -16.79
C THR A 3 30.67 -25.71 -15.37
N SER A 4 30.62 -24.39 -15.22
CA SER A 4 30.17 -23.68 -14.05
C SER A 4 28.80 -24.17 -13.58
N GLU A 5 28.61 -24.26 -12.27
CA GLU A 5 27.38 -23.83 -11.61
C GLU A 5 27.79 -22.93 -10.45
N SER A 6 27.73 -21.63 -10.73
CA SER A 6 27.94 -20.55 -9.78
C SER A 6 26.77 -20.55 -8.80
N ASN A 7 27.07 -20.90 -7.55
CA ASN A 7 26.16 -20.87 -6.42
C ASN A 7 26.08 -19.45 -5.85
N ASP A 8 25.45 -18.51 -6.56
CA ASP A 8 25.24 -17.13 -6.08
C ASP A 8 23.77 -16.70 -6.32
N ALA A 9 22.86 -17.29 -5.55
CA ALA A 9 21.58 -16.65 -5.22
C ALA A 9 21.65 -16.16 -3.77
N ALA A 10 22.58 -15.25 -3.49
CA ALA A 10 22.52 -14.44 -2.29
C ALA A 10 21.31 -13.53 -2.41
N THR A 11 20.20 -13.92 -1.78
CA THR A 11 18.98 -13.12 -1.68
C THR A 11 19.37 -11.80 -1.01
N SER A 12 19.40 -10.72 -1.79
CA SER A 12 19.74 -9.39 -1.30
C SER A 12 18.78 -9.00 -0.16
N LEU A 13 19.34 -8.76 1.03
CA LEU A 13 18.62 -8.21 2.20
C LEU A 13 18.15 -6.76 2.00
N ALA A 14 18.49 -6.13 0.89
CA ALA A 14 18.10 -4.78 0.54
C ALA A 14 17.23 -4.77 -0.74
N PRO A 15 16.32 -3.80 -0.91
CA PRO A 15 15.58 -3.61 -2.15
C PRO A 15 16.54 -3.46 -3.35
N PRO A 16 16.14 -3.94 -4.54
CA PRO A 16 16.94 -3.73 -5.75
C PRO A 16 17.09 -2.23 -6.06
N PRO A 17 18.19 -1.80 -6.68
CA PRO A 17 18.41 -0.39 -6.99
C PRO A 17 17.38 0.11 -8.01
N LEU A 18 16.92 1.35 -7.81
CA LEU A 18 15.99 1.99 -8.73
C LEU A 18 16.76 2.47 -9.97
N GLN A 19 16.33 2.03 -11.15
CA GLN A 19 16.98 2.39 -12.41
C GLN A 19 16.26 3.54 -13.08
N HIS A 20 17.00 4.29 -13.91
CA HIS A 20 16.44 5.33 -14.76
C HIS A 20 16.49 4.89 -16.22
N ASP A 21 15.51 5.28 -17.01
CA ASP A 21 15.47 5.04 -18.43
C ASP A 21 16.38 6.03 -19.21
N GLY A 22 16.41 5.91 -20.53
CA GLY A 22 17.20 6.80 -21.39
C GLY A 22 16.76 8.27 -21.40
N ARG A 23 15.65 8.61 -20.75
CA ARG A 23 15.13 9.98 -20.58
C ARG A 23 15.40 10.54 -19.18
N GLY A 24 15.95 9.72 -18.28
CA GLY A 24 16.17 10.09 -16.89
C GLY A 24 14.94 9.89 -16.00
N GLU A 25 13.89 9.23 -16.50
CA GLU A 25 12.70 8.88 -15.72
C GLU A 25 12.89 7.54 -15.02
N ILE A 26 12.11 7.25 -13.98
CA ILE A 26 12.15 5.96 -13.30
C ILE A 26 11.78 4.84 -14.28
N ASN A 27 12.63 3.83 -14.39
CA ASN A 27 12.37 2.65 -15.20
C ASN A 27 11.27 1.79 -14.54
N ALA A 28 10.15 1.61 -15.23
CA ALA A 28 8.97 0.92 -14.71
C ALA A 28 9.25 -0.53 -14.27
N SER A 29 10.09 -1.28 -15.00
CA SER A 29 10.47 -2.64 -14.59
C SER A 29 11.27 -2.64 -13.30
N SER A 30 12.23 -1.73 -13.12
CA SER A 30 12.99 -1.63 -11.87
C SER A 30 12.10 -1.23 -10.69
N LEU A 31 11.10 -0.37 -10.91
CA LEU A 31 10.13 -0.01 -9.89
C LEU A 31 9.24 -1.20 -9.51
N ALA A 32 8.82 -2.01 -10.50
CA ALA A 32 8.07 -3.23 -10.23
C ALA A 32 8.89 -4.22 -9.39
N ASP A 33 10.18 -4.38 -9.67
CA ASP A 33 11.09 -5.23 -8.89
C ASP A 33 11.22 -4.72 -7.44
N VAL A 34 11.29 -3.40 -7.23
CA VAL A 34 11.28 -2.79 -5.89
C VAL A 34 9.97 -3.08 -5.16
N ILE A 35 8.83 -2.84 -5.80
CA ILE A 35 7.51 -3.10 -5.21
C ILE A 35 7.40 -4.58 -4.81
N GLN A 36 7.77 -5.49 -5.71
CA GLN A 36 7.76 -6.93 -5.44
C GLN A 36 8.65 -7.29 -4.25
N TRP A 37 9.86 -6.71 -4.16
CA TRP A 37 10.74 -6.93 -3.01
C TRP A 37 10.06 -6.51 -1.69
N PHE A 38 9.39 -5.36 -1.64
CA PHE A 38 8.67 -4.94 -0.45
C PHE A 38 7.53 -5.89 -0.08
N LEU A 39 6.80 -6.39 -1.08
CA LEU A 39 5.73 -7.35 -0.85
C LEU A 39 6.22 -8.73 -0.40
N ASP A 40 7.47 -9.09 -0.68
CA ASP A 40 8.09 -10.35 -0.27
C ASP A 40 8.81 -10.25 1.08
N PHE A 41 9.42 -9.11 1.39
CA PHE A 41 10.36 -8.97 2.52
C PHE A 41 9.96 -7.94 3.59
N ASP A 42 9.13 -6.94 3.27
CA ASP A 42 8.64 -5.96 4.26
C ASP A 42 7.26 -6.35 4.78
N GLN A 43 7.18 -6.82 6.02
CA GLN A 43 5.93 -7.30 6.62
C GLN A 43 4.81 -6.26 6.62
N ARG A 44 5.14 -4.96 6.67
CA ARG A 44 4.14 -3.88 6.69
C ARG A 44 3.58 -3.61 5.30
N ALA A 45 4.37 -3.79 4.24
CA ALA A 45 3.88 -3.73 2.86
C ALA A 45 3.18 -5.04 2.47
N ALA A 46 3.77 -6.19 2.81
CA ALA A 46 3.26 -7.52 2.50
C ALA A 46 1.87 -7.81 3.09
N VAL A 47 1.46 -7.08 4.14
CA VAL A 47 0.11 -7.20 4.72
C VAL A 47 -0.98 -6.96 3.68
N VAL A 48 -0.71 -6.21 2.60
CA VAL A 48 -1.69 -5.98 1.52
C VAL A 48 -2.15 -7.29 0.85
N ARG A 49 -1.28 -8.32 0.83
CA ARG A 49 -1.56 -9.67 0.30
C ARG A 49 -2.34 -10.55 1.27
N HIS A 50 -2.59 -10.08 2.49
CA HIS A 50 -3.25 -10.87 3.51
C HIS A 50 -4.73 -11.12 3.11
N PRO A 51 -5.28 -12.34 3.28
CA PRO A 51 -6.65 -12.65 2.86
C PRO A 51 -7.74 -11.72 3.42
N LYS A 52 -7.55 -11.21 4.65
CA LYS A 52 -8.46 -10.20 5.24
C LYS A 52 -8.44 -8.86 4.52
N VAL A 53 -7.28 -8.47 3.99
CA VAL A 53 -7.12 -7.22 3.24
C VAL A 53 -7.70 -7.40 1.85
N GLU A 54 -7.50 -8.56 1.24
CA GLU A 54 -8.12 -8.91 -0.04
C GLU A 54 -9.66 -8.89 0.05
N GLU A 55 -10.22 -9.49 1.11
CA GLU A 55 -11.65 -9.39 1.42
C GLU A 55 -12.11 -7.92 1.53
N LEU A 56 -11.36 -7.09 2.24
CA LEU A 56 -11.66 -5.67 2.44
C LEU A 56 -11.57 -4.87 1.14
N PHE A 57 -10.59 -5.18 0.29
CA PHE A 57 -10.40 -4.58 -1.02
C PHE A 57 -11.61 -4.84 -1.93
N HIS A 58 -12.04 -6.09 -2.04
CA HIS A 58 -13.23 -6.45 -2.82
C HIS A 58 -14.50 -5.80 -2.28
N TRP A 59 -14.63 -5.69 -0.95
CA TRP A 59 -15.71 -4.90 -0.36
C TRP A 59 -15.66 -3.44 -0.78
N LYS A 60 -14.48 -2.81 -0.79
CA LYS A 60 -14.34 -1.40 -1.20
C LYS A 60 -14.68 -1.21 -2.68
N GLN A 61 -14.26 -2.13 -3.56
CA GLN A 61 -14.67 -2.12 -4.97
C GLN A 61 -16.19 -2.26 -5.12
N GLN A 62 -16.81 -3.20 -4.41
CA GLN A 62 -18.25 -3.38 -4.46
C GLN A 62 -19.01 -2.16 -3.94
N GLN A 63 -18.50 -1.52 -2.89
CA GLN A 63 -19.08 -0.30 -2.38
C GLN A 63 -19.00 0.82 -3.42
N ALA A 64 -17.85 1.02 -4.08
CA ALA A 64 -17.70 2.05 -5.09
C ALA A 64 -18.65 1.81 -6.29
N ARG A 65 -18.86 0.54 -6.67
CA ARG A 65 -19.88 0.16 -7.67
C ARG A 65 -21.29 0.54 -7.23
N ASN A 66 -21.63 0.30 -5.97
CA ASN A 66 -22.95 0.63 -5.42
C ASN A 66 -23.19 2.15 -5.38
N ASP A 67 -22.15 2.93 -5.14
CA ASP A 67 -22.20 4.39 -5.09
C ASP A 67 -22.07 5.05 -6.48
N SER A 68 -22.03 4.26 -7.56
CA SER A 68 -21.86 4.71 -8.95
C SER A 68 -20.57 5.52 -9.17
N GLU A 69 -19.54 5.25 -8.37
CA GLU A 69 -18.21 5.80 -8.56
C GLU A 69 -17.48 5.08 -9.71
N THR A 70 -16.48 5.75 -10.30
CA THR A 70 -15.61 5.08 -11.28
C THR A 70 -14.75 4.05 -10.56
N VAL A 71 -14.97 2.77 -10.85
CA VAL A 71 -14.21 1.67 -10.25
C VAL A 71 -13.11 1.24 -11.19
N PHE A 72 -11.87 1.37 -10.74
CA PHE A 72 -10.75 0.70 -11.38
C PHE A 72 -10.81 -0.79 -11.02
N GLU A 73 -10.99 -1.63 -12.03
CA GLU A 73 -11.07 -3.07 -11.85
C GLU A 73 -9.64 -3.62 -11.74
N PHE A 74 -9.26 -3.95 -10.50
CA PHE A 74 -8.10 -4.77 -10.20
C PHE A 74 -8.57 -6.10 -9.65
N ASP A 75 -7.84 -7.16 -9.98
CA ASP A 75 -8.11 -8.51 -9.49
C ASP A 75 -7.63 -8.67 -8.05
N HIS A 76 -6.54 -7.99 -7.67
CA HIS A 76 -5.95 -8.07 -6.34
C HIS A 76 -5.67 -6.72 -5.67
N ALA A 77 -5.66 -6.71 -4.33
CA ALA A 77 -5.29 -5.53 -3.55
C ALA A 77 -3.85 -5.06 -3.83
N GLU A 78 -2.95 -6.00 -4.10
CA GLU A 78 -1.56 -5.70 -4.47
C GLU A 78 -1.43 -5.01 -5.82
N ASP A 79 -2.29 -5.34 -6.80
CA ASP A 79 -2.30 -4.69 -8.11
C ASP A 79 -2.71 -3.21 -7.95
N ARG A 80 -3.73 -2.96 -7.12
CA ARG A 80 -4.15 -1.60 -6.77
C ARG A 80 -3.02 -0.82 -6.11
N LEU A 81 -2.26 -1.44 -5.21
CA LEU A 81 -1.09 -0.82 -4.58
C LEU A 81 -0.02 -0.49 -5.63
N ALA A 82 0.38 -1.46 -6.45
CA ALA A 82 1.46 -1.32 -7.41
C ALA A 82 1.16 -0.21 -8.43
N ILE A 83 -0.04 -0.21 -8.99
CA ILE A 83 -0.47 0.82 -9.95
C ILE A 83 -0.59 2.19 -9.27
N GLY A 84 -1.08 2.25 -8.04
CA GLY A 84 -1.14 3.51 -7.27
C GLY A 84 0.22 4.15 -7.07
N ILE A 85 1.25 3.34 -6.73
CA ILE A 85 2.63 3.82 -6.58
C ILE A 85 3.20 4.29 -7.91
N MET A 86 3.00 3.52 -9.00
CA MET A 86 3.48 3.90 -10.33
C MET A 86 2.85 5.22 -10.80
N GLN A 87 1.54 5.39 -10.60
CA GLN A 87 0.83 6.62 -10.93
C GLN A 87 1.33 7.80 -10.10
N ALA A 88 1.46 7.64 -8.79
CA ALA A 88 1.96 8.69 -7.90
C ALA A 88 3.36 9.18 -8.32
N LEU A 89 4.27 8.26 -8.66
CA LEU A 89 5.62 8.63 -9.11
C LEU A 89 5.65 9.27 -10.50
N ALA A 90 4.73 8.87 -11.38
CA ALA A 90 4.59 9.49 -12.70
C ALA A 90 4.00 10.91 -12.62
N GLU A 91 3.13 11.18 -11.66
CA GLU A 91 2.45 12.46 -11.46
C GLU A 91 3.25 13.43 -10.56
N HIS A 92 4.10 12.91 -9.67
CA HIS A 92 4.88 13.68 -8.71
C HIS A 92 6.39 13.54 -8.92
N GLN A 93 6.87 13.99 -10.09
CA GLN A 93 8.25 13.80 -10.55
C GLN A 93 9.29 14.63 -9.78
N GLY A 94 8.86 15.70 -9.09
CA GLY A 94 9.74 16.59 -8.34
C GLY A 94 9.78 16.28 -6.84
N GLU A 95 10.92 16.57 -6.19
CA GLU A 95 11.11 16.31 -4.76
C GLU A 95 10.00 16.92 -3.90
N ARG A 96 9.63 18.17 -4.18
CA ARG A 96 8.61 18.89 -3.43
C ARG A 96 7.23 18.27 -3.59
N ASP A 97 6.89 17.84 -4.80
CA ASP A 97 5.57 17.29 -5.10
C ASP A 97 5.43 15.89 -4.52
N LEU A 98 6.48 15.06 -4.64
CA LEU A 98 6.51 13.74 -4.00
C LEU A 98 6.51 13.86 -2.47
N HIS A 99 7.24 14.82 -1.91
CA HIS A 99 7.19 15.10 -0.47
C HIS A 99 5.77 15.47 -0.03
N ALA A 100 5.11 16.38 -0.75
CA ALA A 100 3.74 16.78 -0.45
C ALA A 100 2.74 15.61 -0.55
N TRP A 101 2.92 14.73 -1.53
CA TRP A 101 2.10 13.52 -1.69
C TRP A 101 2.29 12.53 -0.53
N ILE A 102 3.54 12.22 -0.17
CA ILE A 102 3.86 11.35 0.97
C ILE A 102 3.28 11.93 2.27
N SER A 103 3.36 13.25 2.46
CA SER A 103 2.74 13.92 3.62
C SER A 103 1.21 13.79 3.64
N GLN A 104 0.54 13.83 2.48
CA GLN A 104 -0.91 13.59 2.42
C GLN A 104 -1.27 12.14 2.81
N LEU A 105 -0.48 11.17 2.37
CA LEU A 105 -0.67 9.77 2.74
C LEU A 105 -0.43 9.53 4.24
N LEU A 106 0.56 10.20 4.84
CA LEU A 106 0.77 10.16 6.29
C LEU A 106 -0.42 10.72 7.06
N ASN A 107 -0.97 11.85 6.63
CA ASN A 107 -2.15 12.43 7.27
C ASN A 107 -3.37 11.51 7.11
N ALA A 108 -3.60 10.95 5.93
CA ALA A 108 -4.68 10.01 5.68
C ALA A 108 -4.56 8.75 6.55
N LEU A 109 -3.33 8.22 6.72
CA LEU A 109 -3.05 7.10 7.61
C LEU A 109 -3.34 7.45 9.06
N ASP A 110 -2.89 8.61 9.54
CA ASP A 110 -3.10 9.08 10.91
C ASP A 110 -4.59 9.29 11.24
N ASP A 111 -5.34 9.92 10.33
CA ASP A 111 -6.78 10.12 10.47
C ASP A 111 -7.56 8.79 10.45
N ALA A 112 -7.18 7.87 9.56
CA ALA A 112 -7.77 6.54 9.48
C ALA A 112 -7.50 5.75 10.77
N ALA A 113 -6.25 5.72 11.24
CA ALA A 113 -5.83 5.03 12.46
C ALA A 113 -6.60 5.51 13.69
N LYS A 114 -6.71 6.83 13.88
CA LYS A 114 -7.49 7.42 14.99
C LYS A 114 -8.96 7.03 14.91
N THR A 115 -9.57 7.18 13.74
CA THR A 115 -10.98 6.84 13.53
C THR A 115 -11.25 5.35 13.79
N ASN A 116 -10.36 4.49 13.32
CA ASN A 116 -10.46 3.04 13.50
C ASN A 116 -10.27 2.64 14.97
N GLU A 117 -9.33 3.24 15.69
CA GLU A 117 -9.13 3.03 17.14
C GLU A 117 -10.38 3.44 17.94
N GLU A 118 -10.94 4.62 17.64
CA GLU A 118 -12.15 5.12 18.27
C GLU A 118 -13.34 4.17 18.07
N ILE A 119 -13.60 3.76 16.83
CA ILE A 119 -14.71 2.85 16.49
C ILE A 119 -14.47 1.46 17.09
N SER A 120 -13.25 0.92 16.95
CA SER A 120 -12.90 -0.40 17.49
C SER A 120 -13.10 -0.46 18.99
N THR A 121 -12.71 0.60 19.70
CA THR A 121 -12.91 0.71 21.15
C THR A 121 -14.40 0.83 21.50
N ALA A 122 -15.15 1.68 20.79
CA ALA A 122 -16.57 1.91 21.06
C ALA A 122 -17.41 0.63 20.90
N TYR A 123 -17.10 -0.20 19.90
CA TYR A 123 -17.85 -1.43 19.59
C TYR A 123 -17.16 -2.72 20.03
N LYS A 124 -16.01 -2.62 20.73
CA LYS A 124 -15.19 -3.76 21.20
C LYS A 124 -14.86 -4.73 20.06
N LEU A 125 -14.41 -4.17 18.95
CA LEU A 125 -14.04 -4.93 17.77
C LEU A 125 -12.73 -5.68 18.01
N ASN A 126 -12.66 -6.91 17.51
CA ASN A 126 -11.47 -7.75 17.57
C ASN A 126 -10.67 -7.60 16.28
N GLY A 127 -9.54 -6.89 16.33
CA GLY A 127 -8.61 -6.76 15.20
C GLY A 127 -8.00 -8.09 14.72
N GLU A 128 -8.02 -9.13 15.56
CA GLU A 128 -7.55 -10.47 15.18
C GLU A 128 -8.64 -11.32 14.52
N ALA A 129 -9.89 -10.85 14.45
CA ALA A 129 -11.00 -11.58 13.86
C ALA A 129 -10.71 -12.03 12.42
N ALA A 130 -11.13 -13.25 12.06
CA ALA A 130 -10.82 -13.86 10.77
C ALA A 130 -11.32 -13.06 9.55
N SER A 131 -12.31 -12.18 9.74
CA SER A 131 -12.88 -11.30 8.70
C SER A 131 -13.21 -9.94 9.31
N THR A 132 -12.65 -8.88 8.72
CA THR A 132 -12.90 -7.50 9.15
C THR A 132 -14.33 -7.08 8.82
N ILE A 133 -14.88 -7.57 7.70
CA ILE A 133 -16.25 -7.29 7.28
C ILE A 133 -17.26 -7.86 8.26
N LYS A 134 -17.11 -9.15 8.64
CA LYS A 134 -18.01 -9.78 9.62
C LYS A 134 -17.90 -9.11 10.98
N GLU A 135 -16.70 -8.74 11.39
CA GLU A 135 -16.49 -8.05 12.66
C GLU A 135 -17.19 -6.69 12.68
N ALA A 136 -17.21 -5.97 11.56
CA ALA A 136 -17.91 -4.71 11.41
C ALA A 136 -19.44 -4.84 11.60
N GLU A 137 -20.05 -6.03 11.48
CA GLU A 137 -21.49 -6.22 11.73
C GLU A 137 -21.91 -5.87 13.17
N LYS A 138 -20.96 -5.82 14.11
CA LYS A 138 -21.20 -5.34 15.48
C LYS A 138 -21.53 -3.85 15.55
N ILE A 139 -21.16 -3.08 14.52
CA ILE A 139 -21.50 -1.66 14.40
C ILE A 139 -22.95 -1.56 13.90
N PRO A 140 -23.89 -0.94 14.64
CA PRO A 140 -25.31 -0.97 14.30
C PRO A 140 -25.66 -0.27 12.99
N THR A 141 -25.01 0.86 12.70
CA THR A 141 -25.33 1.72 11.56
C THR A 141 -24.53 1.32 10.31
N GLU A 142 -25.19 1.35 9.15
CA GLU A 142 -24.51 1.10 7.86
C GLU A 142 -23.41 2.14 7.59
N SER A 143 -23.68 3.41 7.88
CA SER A 143 -22.69 4.48 7.74
C SER A 143 -21.47 4.25 8.64
N GLY A 144 -21.68 3.83 9.89
CA GLY A 144 -20.59 3.49 10.81
C GLY A 144 -19.74 2.32 10.29
N ARG A 145 -20.38 1.28 9.74
CA ARG A 145 -19.69 0.16 9.09
C ARG A 145 -18.85 0.62 7.90
N LYS A 146 -19.40 1.47 7.03
CA LYS A 146 -18.68 2.01 5.87
C LYS A 146 -17.47 2.82 6.28
N VAL A 147 -17.61 3.69 7.28
CA VAL A 147 -16.48 4.49 7.81
C VAL A 147 -15.40 3.57 8.34
N TYR A 148 -15.74 2.64 9.24
CA TYR A 148 -14.79 1.68 9.80
C TYR A 148 -14.01 0.90 8.74
N LEU A 149 -14.73 0.26 7.81
CA LEU A 149 -14.12 -0.56 6.76
C LEU A 149 -13.26 0.28 5.81
N THR A 150 -13.68 1.53 5.53
CA THR A 150 -12.85 2.46 4.74
C THR A 150 -11.56 2.82 5.48
N CYS A 151 -11.62 3.10 6.78
CA CYS A 151 -10.43 3.39 7.59
C CYS A 151 -9.48 2.18 7.65
N CYS A 152 -9.99 0.97 7.85
CA CYS A 152 -9.16 -0.25 7.79
C CYS A 152 -8.45 -0.43 6.44
N TRP A 153 -9.13 -0.08 5.34
CA TRP A 153 -8.55 -0.15 4.00
C TRP A 153 -7.46 0.89 3.82
N LEU A 154 -7.74 2.14 4.20
CA LEU A 154 -6.79 3.25 4.11
C LEU A 154 -5.55 3.00 4.97
N GLU A 155 -5.71 2.51 6.20
CA GLU A 155 -4.57 2.16 7.05
C GLU A 155 -3.64 1.15 6.39
N THR A 156 -4.22 0.11 5.80
CA THR A 156 -3.44 -0.94 5.14
C THR A 156 -2.75 -0.40 3.89
N LEU A 157 -3.51 0.25 3.01
CA LEU A 157 -3.01 0.75 1.74
C LEU A 157 -1.94 1.83 1.96
N CYS A 158 -2.25 2.87 2.76
CA CYS A 158 -1.32 3.96 3.03
C CYS A 158 -0.08 3.47 3.76
N THR A 159 -0.19 2.48 4.67
CA THR A 159 1.00 1.87 5.30
C THR A 159 1.92 1.27 4.22
N ALA A 160 1.39 0.43 3.33
CA ALA A 160 2.19 -0.20 2.29
C ALA A 160 2.79 0.83 1.31
N GLU A 161 1.98 1.79 0.87
CA GLU A 161 2.39 2.91 0.01
C GLU A 161 3.53 3.72 0.64
N LEU A 162 3.42 4.09 1.92
CA LEU A 162 4.44 4.86 2.64
C LEU A 162 5.74 4.08 2.85
N ARG A 163 5.68 2.76 3.07
CA ARG A 163 6.90 1.93 3.17
C ARG A 163 7.70 2.00 1.88
N ILE A 164 7.03 1.83 0.75
CA ILE A 164 7.67 1.80 -0.56
C ILE A 164 8.09 3.21 -0.99
N MET A 165 7.19 4.19 -0.94
CA MET A 165 7.50 5.55 -1.38
C MET A 165 8.50 6.27 -0.48
N GLY A 166 8.51 5.99 0.83
CA GLY A 166 9.54 6.53 1.72
C GLY A 166 10.94 6.03 1.34
N TRP A 167 11.06 4.77 0.90
CA TRP A 167 12.31 4.23 0.37
C TRP A 167 12.66 4.82 -0.99
N VAL A 168 11.71 4.87 -1.92
CA VAL A 168 11.91 5.48 -3.26
C VAL A 168 12.34 6.94 -3.12
N TYR A 169 11.73 7.71 -2.22
CA TYR A 169 12.14 9.08 -1.94
C TYR A 169 13.60 9.16 -1.46
N GLN A 170 14.01 8.27 -0.56
CA GLN A 170 15.39 8.22 -0.10
C GLN A 170 16.36 7.86 -1.23
N GLU A 171 15.99 6.91 -2.09
CA GLU A 171 16.82 6.49 -3.23
C GLU A 171 16.98 7.62 -4.27
N LEU A 172 15.91 8.35 -4.56
CA LEU A 172 15.93 9.45 -5.53
C LEU A 172 16.70 10.68 -5.03
N TYR A 173 16.59 11.02 -3.75
CA TYR A 173 17.08 12.30 -3.22
C TYR A 173 18.22 12.18 -2.21
N GLY A 174 18.67 10.96 -1.91
CA GLY A 174 19.77 10.69 -0.98
C GLY A 174 19.50 11.06 0.48
N LYS A 175 18.23 11.29 0.84
CA LYS A 175 17.82 11.68 2.19
C LYS A 175 16.52 11.02 2.60
N THR A 176 16.44 10.59 3.84
CA THR A 176 15.22 10.01 4.40
C THR A 176 14.12 11.07 4.43
N PHE A 177 12.90 10.66 4.11
CA PHE A 177 11.71 11.51 4.23
C PHE A 177 11.57 12.03 5.67
N GLN A 178 11.22 13.32 5.80
CA GLN A 178 10.93 13.98 7.08
C GLN A 178 9.55 14.64 6.97
N PRO A 179 8.55 14.24 7.78
CA PRO A 179 7.21 14.81 7.77
C PRO A 179 7.17 16.30 8.15
#